data_AF-A0A9E6CL95-F1
#
_entry.id   AF-A0A9E6CL95-F1
#
_cell.length_a   1.000
_cell.length_b   1.000
_cell.length_c   1.000
_cell.angle_alpha   90.00
_cell.angle_beta   90.00
_cell.angle_gamma   90.00
#
_symmetry.space_group_name_H-M   'P 1'
#
loop_
_entity.id
_entity.type
_entity.pdbx_description
1 polymer ?
#
loop_
_entity_poly.entity_id
_entity_poly.type
_entity_poly.pdbx_seq_one_letter_code
_entity_poly.pdbx_strand_id
1 'polypeptide(L)'
;MRNRWIVMFLVLSLAINVSVLAAVGYNFYRNRHQPSTTAGYSHDREHHFYEVLGLTPGQLEKMTPMAASFHDRLESLYSDMGEEKDALINLLGGEGESPTRIEALRKEMAAIQDDIQKAVIAHVLDVKEILDPSQRERFFDLIDRSMAQDNGMLVKAGEK
;
A
#
# COMPACT_ATOMS: atom_id res chain seq x y z
N MET A 1 11.29 -12.27 49.99
CA MET A 1 11.10 -12.96 48.69
C MET A 1 10.48 -12.08 47.58
N ARG A 2 10.03 -10.84 47.85
CA ARG A 2 9.31 -9.98 46.88
C ARG A 2 10.20 -9.33 45.80
N ASN A 3 11.49 -9.11 46.05
CA ASN A 3 12.39 -8.44 45.09
C ASN A 3 12.85 -9.34 43.94
N ARG A 4 13.00 -10.66 44.15
CA ARG A 4 13.46 -11.58 43.09
C ARG A 4 12.42 -11.71 41.97
N TRP A 5 11.14 -11.67 42.32
CA TRP A 5 10.04 -11.70 41.37
C TRP A 5 9.96 -10.39 40.58
N ILE A 6 10.10 -9.23 41.24
CA ILE A 6 10.13 -7.93 40.56
C ILE A 6 11.31 -7.86 39.58
N VAL A 7 12.51 -8.29 39.99
CA VAL A 7 13.68 -8.34 39.10
C VAL A 7 13.44 -9.31 37.93
N MET A 8 12.81 -10.46 38.16
CA MET A 8 12.50 -11.42 37.09
C MET A 8 11.49 -10.86 36.08
N PHE A 9 10.44 -10.17 36.54
CA PHE A 9 9.49 -9.49 35.67
C PHE A 9 10.13 -8.34 34.89
N LEU A 10 11.05 -7.61 35.52
CA LEU A 10 11.76 -6.50 34.88
C LEU A 10 12.73 -6.99 33.80
N VAL A 11 13.48 -8.06 34.08
CA VAL A 11 14.35 -8.72 33.08
C VAL A 11 13.53 -9.31 31.94
N LEU A 12 12.39 -9.94 32.23
CA LEU A 12 11.51 -10.49 31.19
C LEU A 12 10.92 -9.40 30.31
N SER A 13 10.45 -8.29 30.90
CA SER A 13 9.94 -7.13 30.16
C SER A 13 11.03 -6.51 29.29
N LEU A 14 12.26 -6.38 29.81
CA LEU A 14 13.39 -5.86 29.04
C LEU A 14 13.75 -6.79 27.88
N ALA A 15 13.76 -8.10 28.09
CA ALA A 15 14.05 -9.09 27.04
C ALA A 15 13.01 -9.05 25.91
N ILE A 16 11.72 -8.86 26.24
CA ILE A 16 10.65 -8.71 25.24
C ILE A 16 10.88 -7.45 24.40
N ASN A 17 11.15 -6.31 25.03
CA ASN A 17 11.40 -5.05 24.32
C ASN A 17 12.64 -5.14 23.43
N VAL A 18 13.73 -5.75 23.91
CA VAL A 18 14.95 -5.98 23.12
C VAL A 18 14.68 -6.91 21.94
N SER A 19 13.85 -7.95 22.11
CA SER A 19 13.50 -8.88 21.03
C SER A 19 12.66 -8.20 19.94
N VAL A 20 11.74 -7.32 20.32
CA VAL A 20 10.95 -6.50 19.38
C VAL A 20 11.87 -5.53 18.62
N LEU A 21 12.76 -4.83 19.31
CA LEU A 21 13.73 -3.92 18.67
C LEU A 21 14.70 -4.67 17.75
N ALA A 22 15.14 -5.86 18.13
CA ALA A 22 15.98 -6.70 17.29
C ALA A 22 15.22 -7.23 16.06
N ALA A 23 13.96 -7.63 16.21
CA ALA A 23 13.13 -8.09 15.10
C ALA A 23 12.83 -6.96 14.10
N VAL A 24 12.45 -5.78 14.60
CA VAL A 24 12.19 -4.59 13.79
C VAL A 24 13.48 -4.11 13.14
N GLY A 25 14.58 -4.00 13.89
CA GLY A 25 15.88 -3.59 13.37
C GLY A 25 16.43 -4.56 12.32
N TYR A 26 16.30 -5.88 12.54
CA TYR A 26 16.69 -6.89 11.57
C TYR A 26 15.82 -6.85 10.32
N ASN A 27 14.49 -6.69 10.46
CA ASN A 27 13.57 -6.55 9.34
C ASN A 27 13.88 -5.28 8.54
N PHE A 28 14.11 -4.15 9.22
CA PHE A 28 14.45 -2.88 8.59
C PHE A 28 15.81 -2.91 7.89
N TYR A 29 16.81 -3.56 8.49
CA TYR A 29 18.13 -3.77 7.89
C TYR A 29 18.06 -4.70 6.66
N ARG A 30 17.26 -5.76 6.74
CA ARG A 30 17.01 -6.69 5.63
C ARG A 30 16.22 -6.03 4.50
N ASN A 31 15.23 -5.19 4.80
CA ASN A 31 14.48 -4.43 3.81
C ASN A 31 15.27 -3.27 3.20
N ARG A 32 16.27 -2.72 3.90
CA ARG A 32 17.22 -1.74 3.34
C ARG A 32 18.26 -2.36 2.38
N HIS A 33 18.54 -3.65 2.51
CA HIS A 33 19.45 -4.39 1.63
C HIS A 33 18.74 -5.30 0.62
N GLN A 34 17.41 -5.43 0.69
CA GLN A 34 16.67 -5.63 -0.53
C GLN A 34 16.90 -4.37 -1.34
N PRO A 35 17.41 -4.47 -2.59
CA PRO A 35 17.33 -3.32 -3.47
C PRO A 35 15.87 -2.91 -3.38
N SER A 36 15.63 -1.64 -3.04
CA SER A 36 14.36 -1.05 -3.32
C SER A 36 14.14 -1.36 -4.79
N THR A 37 13.31 -2.35 -5.07
CA THR A 37 12.43 -2.22 -6.21
C THR A 37 11.62 -1.00 -5.81
N THR A 38 12.17 0.18 -6.12
CA THR A 38 11.44 1.08 -6.98
C THR A 38 10.73 0.16 -7.95
N ALA A 39 9.51 -0.22 -7.61
CA ALA A 39 8.47 -0.35 -8.60
C ALA A 39 8.35 1.06 -9.19
N GLY A 40 9.39 1.50 -9.92
CA GLY A 40 9.16 2.30 -11.09
C GLY A 40 8.20 1.43 -11.86
N TYR A 41 6.95 1.90 -11.91
CA TYR A 41 5.85 1.31 -12.64
C TYR A 41 6.40 0.87 -13.98
N SER A 42 6.79 -0.40 -14.02
CA SER A 42 7.59 -0.90 -15.12
C SER A 42 6.59 -1.05 -16.24
N HIS A 43 6.81 -0.35 -17.33
CA HIS A 43 6.14 -0.56 -18.63
C HIS A 43 5.93 -2.06 -18.94
N ASP A 44 6.82 -2.91 -18.42
CA ASP A 44 6.77 -4.38 -18.46
C ASP A 44 5.50 -5.02 -17.84
N ARG A 45 4.96 -4.49 -16.72
CA ARG A 45 3.73 -5.03 -16.12
C ARG A 45 2.48 -4.62 -16.89
N GLU A 46 2.46 -3.40 -17.43
CA GLU A 46 1.37 -2.91 -18.27
C GLU A 46 1.29 -3.72 -19.56
N HIS A 47 2.44 -3.98 -20.20
CA HIS A 47 2.53 -4.88 -21.35
C HIS A 47 1.95 -6.26 -21.03
N HIS A 48 2.34 -6.84 -19.89
CA HIS A 48 1.81 -8.14 -19.47
C HIS A 48 0.29 -8.12 -19.23
N PHE A 49 -0.24 -7.05 -18.64
CA PHE A 49 -1.68 -6.91 -18.37
C PHE A 49 -2.49 -6.79 -19.67
N TYR A 50 -2.06 -5.96 -20.61
CA TYR A 50 -2.75 -5.77 -21.90
C TYR A 50 -2.63 -6.99 -22.83
N GLU A 51 -1.52 -7.73 -22.74
CA GLU A 51 -1.34 -9.00 -23.43
C GLU A 51 -2.30 -10.08 -22.90
N VAL A 52 -2.47 -10.18 -21.58
CA VAL A 52 -3.41 -11.14 -20.97
C VAL A 52 -4.86 -10.83 -21.34
N LEU A 53 -5.22 -9.54 -21.44
CA LEU A 53 -6.53 -9.13 -21.94
C LEU A 53 -6.69 -9.34 -23.45
N GLY A 54 -5.61 -9.51 -24.21
CA GLY A 54 -5.66 -9.66 -25.66
C GLY A 54 -6.31 -8.45 -26.33
N LEU A 55 -5.84 -7.25 -25.98
CA LEU A 55 -6.37 -6.01 -26.58
C LEU A 55 -6.04 -5.94 -28.07
N THR A 56 -7.01 -5.44 -28.85
CA THR A 56 -6.74 -5.09 -30.25
C THR A 56 -5.89 -3.82 -30.33
N PRO A 57 -5.17 -3.56 -31.45
CA PRO A 57 -4.38 -2.34 -31.60
C PRO A 57 -5.18 -1.05 -31.37
N GLY A 58 -6.44 -1.00 -31.85
CA GLY A 58 -7.31 0.17 -31.65
C GLY A 58 -7.86 0.31 -30.22
N GLN A 59 -7.93 -0.77 -29.44
CA GLN A 59 -8.23 -0.70 -28.01
C GLN A 59 -6.99 -0.24 -27.23
N LEU A 60 -5.81 -0.73 -27.60
CA LEU A 60 -4.54 -0.36 -26.97
C LEU A 60 -4.26 1.14 -27.14
N GLU A 61 -4.47 1.69 -28.34
CA GLU A 61 -4.30 3.12 -28.62
C GLU A 61 -5.18 4.02 -27.73
N LYS A 62 -6.38 3.55 -27.38
CA LYS A 62 -7.27 4.25 -26.43
C LYS A 62 -6.87 4.02 -24.98
N MET A 63 -6.36 2.84 -24.66
CA MET A 63 -6.03 2.42 -23.29
C MET A 63 -4.78 3.11 -22.75
N THR A 64 -3.73 3.22 -23.58
CA THR A 64 -2.43 3.79 -23.17
C THR A 64 -2.53 5.19 -22.56
N PRO A 65 -3.18 6.20 -23.17
CA PRO A 65 -3.28 7.53 -22.57
C PRO A 65 -4.13 7.55 -21.29
N MET A 66 -5.16 6.70 -21.19
CA MET A 66 -5.97 6.59 -19.97
C MET A 66 -5.17 5.98 -18.82
N ALA A 67 -4.37 4.96 -19.10
CA ALA A 67 -3.49 4.35 -18.12
C ALA A 67 -2.43 5.32 -17.63
N ALA A 68 -1.77 6.05 -18.55
CA ALA A 68 -0.80 7.08 -18.18
C ALA A 68 -1.43 8.12 -17.24
N SER A 69 -2.58 8.69 -17.62
CA SER A 69 -3.27 9.68 -16.79
C SER A 69 -3.71 9.13 -15.42
N PHE A 70 -4.10 7.85 -15.35
CA PHE A 70 -4.44 7.20 -14.09
C PHE A 70 -3.22 7.04 -13.18
N HIS A 71 -2.09 6.59 -13.75
CA HIS A 71 -0.84 6.45 -13.02
C HIS A 71 -0.32 7.79 -12.49
N ASP A 72 -0.30 8.83 -13.33
CA ASP A 72 0.09 10.19 -12.92
C ASP A 72 -0.78 10.69 -11.76
N ARG A 73 -2.10 10.43 -11.83
CA ARG A 73 -3.03 10.82 -10.77
C ARG A 73 -2.77 10.06 -9.47
N LEU A 74 -2.52 8.76 -9.54
CA LEU A 74 -2.21 7.95 -8.36
C LEU A 74 -0.86 8.33 -7.75
N GLU A 75 0.17 8.58 -8.55
CA GLU A 75 1.48 9.00 -8.08
C GLU A 75 1.38 10.31 -7.29
N SER A 76 0.64 11.30 -7.81
CA SER A 76 0.35 12.55 -7.08
C SER A 76 -0.33 12.28 -5.74
N LEU A 77 -1.41 11.48 -5.72
CA LEU A 77 -2.14 11.18 -4.48
C LEU A 77 -1.29 10.41 -3.45
N TYR A 78 -0.42 9.51 -3.92
CA TYR A 78 0.50 8.80 -3.04
C TYR A 78 1.62 9.69 -2.50
N SER A 79 2.09 10.66 -3.29
CA SER A 79 3.02 11.70 -2.81
C SER A 79 2.37 12.52 -1.70
N ASP A 80 1.16 13.04 -1.92
CA ASP A 80 0.41 13.82 -0.93
C ASP A 80 0.19 13.01 0.36
N MET A 81 -0.21 11.74 0.23
CA MET A 81 -0.33 10.81 1.38
C MET A 81 1.00 10.60 2.12
N GLY A 82 2.13 10.62 1.40
CA GLY A 82 3.47 10.52 1.97
C GLY A 82 3.79 11.73 2.85
N GLU A 83 3.52 12.94 2.35
CA GLU A 83 3.72 14.18 3.09
C GLU A 83 2.89 14.21 4.38
N GLU A 84 1.62 13.79 4.31
CA GLU A 84 0.75 13.73 5.49
C GLU A 84 1.22 12.70 6.54
N LYS A 85 1.74 11.55 6.09
CA LYS A 85 2.33 10.55 6.99
C LYS A 85 3.58 11.07 7.69
N ASP A 86 4.45 11.78 6.96
CA ASP A 86 5.64 12.39 7.53
C ASP A 86 5.28 13.47 8.54
N ALA A 87 4.27 14.30 8.25
CA ALA A 87 3.72 15.28 9.17
C ALA A 87 3.16 14.63 10.44
N LEU A 88 2.44 13.51 10.31
CA LEU A 88 1.90 12.75 11.44
C LEU A 88 3.01 12.15 12.31
N ILE A 89 4.05 11.55 11.70
CA ILE A 89 5.19 11.00 12.43
C ILE A 89 5.92 12.09 13.23
N ASN A 90 6.16 13.25 12.60
CA ASN A 90 6.79 14.39 13.26
C ASN A 90 5.95 14.92 14.43
N LEU A 91 4.62 14.95 14.28
CA LEU A 91 3.70 15.42 15.32
C LEU A 91 3.64 14.46 16.51
N LEU A 92 3.64 13.14 16.25
CA LEU A 92 3.64 12.11 17.30
C LEU A 92 4.99 11.99 18.02
N GLY A 93 6.10 12.38 17.37
CA GLY A 93 7.44 12.35 17.96
C GLY A 93 7.84 13.59 18.76
N GLY A 94 7.05 14.67 18.72
CA GLY A 94 7.34 15.95 19.39
C GLY A 94 6.83 16.04 20.84
N GLU A 95 7.39 16.97 21.62
CA GLU A 95 6.87 17.28 22.96
C GLU A 95 5.64 18.18 22.86
N GLY A 96 4.47 17.65 23.25
CA GLY A 96 3.20 18.38 23.24
C GLY A 96 2.25 17.95 22.13
N GLU A 97 1.76 16.71 22.22
CA GLU A 97 0.72 16.19 21.34
C GLU A 97 -0.51 17.12 21.37
N SER A 98 -0.92 17.63 20.22
CA SER A 98 -2.20 18.33 20.05
C SER A 98 -3.20 17.35 19.42
N PRO A 99 -4.12 16.75 20.19
CA PRO A 99 -5.13 15.84 19.66
C PRO A 99 -5.92 16.45 18.49
N THR A 100 -6.14 17.76 18.54
CA THR A 100 -6.83 18.52 17.48
C THR A 100 -6.05 18.49 16.16
N ARG A 101 -4.72 18.61 16.21
CA ARG A 101 -3.87 18.60 15.00
C ARG A 101 -3.70 17.18 14.44
N ILE A 102 -3.63 16.18 15.31
CA ILE A 102 -3.64 14.76 14.89
C ILE A 102 -4.96 14.43 14.17
N GLU A 103 -6.09 14.87 14.71
CA GLU A 103 -7.40 14.63 14.09
C GLU A 103 -7.57 15.38 12.77
N ALA A 104 -6.95 16.55 12.60
CA ALA A 104 -6.92 17.25 11.31
C ALA A 104 -6.15 16.44 10.25
N LEU A 105 -4.91 16.04 10.55
CA LEU A 105 -4.11 15.19 9.66
C LEU A 105 -4.83 13.88 9.31
N ARG A 106 -5.47 13.24 10.29
CA ARG A 106 -6.27 12.03 10.06
C ARG A 106 -7.39 12.25 9.04
N LYS A 107 -8.06 13.40 9.09
CA LYS A 107 -9.13 13.75 8.14
C LYS A 107 -8.59 14.05 6.75
N GLU A 108 -7.45 14.75 6.65
CA GLU A 108 -6.77 15.02 5.39
C GLU A 108 -6.32 13.72 4.72
N MET A 109 -5.68 12.82 5.47
CA MET A 109 -5.33 11.48 5.00
C MET A 109 -6.57 10.68 4.55
N ALA A 110 -7.69 10.75 5.29
CA ALA A 110 -8.92 10.07 4.91
C ALA A 110 -9.50 10.61 3.60
N ALA A 111 -9.40 11.92 3.34
CA ALA A 111 -9.82 12.52 2.08
C ALA A 111 -8.96 12.03 0.91
N ILE A 112 -7.64 11.97 1.07
CA ILE A 112 -6.73 11.44 0.04
C ILE A 112 -7.03 9.95 -0.24
N GLN A 113 -7.31 9.15 0.80
CA GLN A 113 -7.71 7.75 0.63
C GLN A 113 -9.02 7.59 -0.15
N ASP A 114 -10.00 8.47 0.09
CA ASP A 114 -11.26 8.51 -0.67
C ASP A 114 -11.02 8.88 -2.13
N ASP A 115 -10.13 9.86 -2.39
CA ASP A 115 -9.76 10.26 -3.76
C ASP A 115 -9.02 9.15 -4.52
N ILE A 116 -8.15 8.38 -3.85
CA ILE A 116 -7.51 7.19 -4.44
C ILE A 116 -8.59 6.16 -4.85
N GLN A 117 -9.55 5.87 -3.96
CA GLN A 117 -10.62 4.92 -4.26
C GLN A 117 -11.49 5.38 -5.44
N LYS A 118 -11.87 6.66 -5.47
CA LYS A 118 -12.61 7.25 -6.58
C LYS A 118 -11.84 7.15 -7.89
N ALA A 119 -10.54 7.45 -7.89
CA ALA A 119 -9.70 7.36 -9.09
C ALA A 119 -9.61 5.92 -9.63
N VAL A 120 -9.45 4.93 -8.75
CA VAL A 120 -9.45 3.50 -9.12
C VAL A 120 -10.79 3.09 -9.71
N ILE A 121 -11.91 3.44 -9.07
CA ILE A 121 -13.25 3.10 -9.56
C ILE A 121 -13.50 3.74 -10.94
N ALA A 122 -13.14 5.02 -11.10
CA ALA A 122 -13.27 5.71 -12.38
C ALA A 122 -12.47 5.01 -13.48
N HIS A 123 -11.20 4.69 -13.22
CA HIS A 123 -10.36 3.99 -14.20
C HIS A 123 -10.90 2.61 -14.59
N VAL A 124 -11.41 1.83 -13.62
CA VAL A 124 -12.06 0.53 -13.89
C VAL A 124 -13.29 0.69 -14.78
N LEU A 125 -14.09 1.75 -14.57
CA LEU A 125 -15.24 2.04 -15.42
C LEU A 125 -14.81 2.44 -16.84
N ASP A 126 -13.79 3.28 -16.98
CA ASP A 126 -13.26 3.70 -18.28
C ASP A 126 -12.69 2.51 -19.07
N VAL A 127 -11.94 1.61 -18.42
CA VAL A 127 -11.42 0.38 -19.02
C VAL A 127 -12.58 -0.48 -19.51
N LYS A 128 -13.63 -0.66 -18.70
CA LYS A 128 -14.79 -1.50 -19.02
C LYS A 128 -15.50 -1.07 -20.31
N GLU A 129 -15.56 0.22 -20.61
CA GLU A 129 -16.18 0.76 -21.83
C GLU A 129 -15.41 0.41 -23.11
N ILE A 130 -14.09 0.17 -23.01
CA ILE A 130 -13.24 -0.20 -24.15
C ILE A 130 -13.31 -1.70 -24.45
N LEU A 131 -13.49 -2.52 -23.40
CA LEU A 131 -13.40 -3.97 -23.49
C LEU A 131 -14.68 -4.61 -24.08
N ASP A 132 -14.48 -5.64 -24.89
CA ASP A 132 -15.56 -6.53 -25.30
C ASP A 132 -16.02 -7.43 -24.13
N PRO A 133 -17.16 -8.12 -24.23
CA PRO A 133 -17.67 -8.95 -23.13
C PRO A 133 -16.69 -10.03 -22.64
N SER A 134 -15.93 -10.67 -23.54
CA SER A 134 -14.96 -11.71 -23.19
C SER A 134 -13.69 -11.14 -22.53
N GLN A 135 -13.29 -9.94 -22.93
CA GLN A 135 -12.18 -9.21 -22.32
C GLN A 135 -12.57 -8.69 -20.93
N ARG A 136 -13.81 -8.24 -20.74
CA ARG A 136 -14.33 -7.81 -19.43
C ARG A 136 -14.32 -8.94 -18.41
N GLU A 137 -14.73 -10.14 -18.79
CA GLU A 137 -14.68 -11.31 -17.90
C GLU A 137 -13.25 -11.58 -17.42
N ARG A 138 -12.30 -11.65 -18.36
CA ARG A 138 -10.87 -11.80 -18.04
C ARG A 138 -10.33 -10.69 -17.16
N PHE A 139 -10.77 -9.45 -17.39
CA PHE A 139 -10.36 -8.30 -16.58
C PHE A 139 -10.81 -8.41 -15.12
N PHE A 140 -12.08 -8.74 -14.88
CA PHE A 140 -12.58 -8.90 -13.52
C PHE A 140 -12.00 -10.13 -12.82
N ASP A 141 -11.74 -11.22 -13.55
CA ASP A 141 -11.01 -12.38 -13.02
C ASP A 141 -9.60 -12.02 -12.52
N LEU A 142 -8.90 -11.12 -13.23
CA LEU A 142 -7.58 -10.64 -12.81
C LEU A 142 -7.65 -9.80 -11.55
N ILE A 143 -8.64 -8.91 -11.46
CA ILE A 143 -8.87 -8.07 -10.26
C ILE A 143 -9.16 -8.97 -9.06
N ASP A 144 -10.07 -9.93 -9.19
CA ASP A 144 -10.46 -10.83 -8.11
C ASP A 144 -9.27 -11.64 -7.57
N ARG A 145 -8.44 -12.19 -8.47
CA ARG A 145 -7.21 -12.90 -8.09
C ARG A 145 -6.21 -12.00 -7.39
N SER A 146 -6.04 -10.76 -7.86
CA SER A 146 -5.15 -9.78 -7.23
C SER A 146 -5.61 -9.48 -5.80
N MET A 147 -6.90 -9.24 -5.60
CA MET A 147 -7.49 -8.97 -4.29
C MET A 147 -7.39 -10.17 -3.34
N ALA A 148 -7.56 -11.39 -3.86
CA ALA A 148 -7.40 -12.61 -3.07
C ALA A 148 -5.95 -12.81 -2.59
N GLN A 149 -4.95 -12.40 -3.38
CA GLN A 149 -3.54 -12.50 -3.03
C GLN A 149 -3.11 -11.49 -1.95
N ASP A 150 -3.56 -10.24 -2.04
CA ASP A 150 -3.26 -9.21 -1.03
C ASP A 150 -3.82 -9.57 0.35
N ASN A 151 -5.01 -10.19 0.40
CA ASN A 151 -5.60 -10.68 1.65
C ASN A 151 -4.86 -11.93 2.22
N GLY A 152 -4.15 -12.68 1.37
CA GLY A 152 -3.39 -13.87 1.78
C GLY A 152 -2.16 -13.59 2.64
N MET A 153 -1.61 -12.37 2.58
CA MET A 153 -0.45 -11.97 3.39
C MET A 153 -0.83 -11.75 4.87
N LEU A 154 -2.07 -11.34 5.16
CA LEU A 154 -2.56 -11.16 6.53
C LEU A 154 -3.02 -12.47 7.19
N VAL A 155 -3.51 -13.44 6.42
CA VAL A 155 -3.97 -14.75 6.95
C VAL A 155 -2.80 -15.64 7.37
N LYS A 156 -1.67 -15.60 6.67
CA LYS A 156 -0.49 -16.44 6.99
C LYS A 156 0.29 -16.01 8.23
N ALA A 157 0.01 -14.83 8.79
CA ALA A 157 0.64 -14.37 10.03
C ALA A 157 0.00 -14.96 11.30
N GLY A 158 -1.10 -15.72 11.17
CA GLY A 158 -1.85 -16.31 12.30
C GLY A 158 -1.72 -17.82 12.47
N GLU A 159 -1.03 -18.53 11.58
CA GLU A 159 -0.81 -19.98 11.69
C GLU A 159 0.67 -20.30 11.96
N LYS A 160 1.11 -20.11 13.21
CA LYS A 160 2.18 -20.91 13.84
C LYS A 160 1.96 -21.03 15.34
#